data_AF-A0A1G2LNX3-F1
#
_entry.id   AF-A0A1G2LNX3-F1
#
_cell.length_a   1.000
_cell.length_b   1.000
_cell.length_c   1.000
_cell.angle_alpha   90.00
_cell.angle_beta   90.00
_cell.angle_gamma   90.00
#
_symmetry.space_group_name_H-M   'P 1'
#
loop_
_entity.id
_entity.type
_entity.pdbx_description
1 polymer ?
#
loop_
_entity_poly.entity_id
_entity_poly.type
_entity_poly.pdbx_seq_one_letter_code
_entity_poly.pdbx_strand_id
1 'polypeptide(L)'
;ADGGRTPEEHEICKKARAVAERIDWPCEVKKNYADKNLGCKFRVSSGLDWVFKNAEEAIILEDDTLPHPTFFRFAEELLKRFRNEPKVTHISGVNFQQKNSKFRSDASYYFSRVSQIWGWATWRRAWKNYDVFMERWPEIKKNGLLYKIFRDPAIADYWDYRFSEVYSNRDSKNPTETWDSQWVFACLVNGDLAINPAVNLVTNIGTGAQGTQTKSGKEKRLSNIPLTPMEFPLCHPEIIIPDEVADDYSHWLVWGINRTLRQKVISFLKFRLPYFYIVLRRIYRVLR
;
A
#
# COMPACT_ATOMS: atom_id res chain seq x y z
N ALA A 1 -9.06 -3.44 16.53
CA ALA A 1 -8.09 -4.54 16.76
C ALA A 1 -8.76 -5.89 16.53
N ASP A 2 -8.01 -6.90 16.09
CA ASP A 2 -8.49 -8.28 15.92
C ASP A 2 -8.54 -9.05 17.26
N GLY A 3 -9.11 -10.26 17.23
CA GLY A 3 -8.96 -11.27 18.29
C GLY A 3 -7.76 -12.19 18.08
N GLY A 4 -7.31 -12.88 19.13
CA GLY A 4 -6.30 -13.94 19.02
C GLY A 4 -6.87 -15.20 18.37
N ARG A 5 -6.01 -16.05 17.81
CA ARG A 5 -6.37 -17.36 17.24
C ARG A 5 -6.35 -18.46 18.29
N THR A 6 -5.53 -18.28 19.32
CA THR A 6 -5.39 -19.19 20.46
C THR A 6 -5.64 -18.45 21.77
N PRO A 7 -5.89 -19.16 22.88
CA PRO A 7 -6.00 -18.54 24.21
C PRO A 7 -4.78 -17.67 24.57
N GLU A 8 -3.56 -18.09 24.20
CA GLU A 8 -2.33 -17.34 24.46
C GLU A 8 -2.28 -16.04 23.65
N GLU A 9 -2.66 -16.09 22.37
CA GLU A 9 -2.77 -14.88 21.54
C GLU A 9 -3.85 -13.93 22.06
N HIS A 10 -4.96 -14.45 22.60
CA HIS A 10 -5.99 -13.61 23.23
C HIS A 10 -5.43 -12.81 24.43
N GLU A 11 -4.58 -13.43 25.26
CA GLU A 11 -3.93 -12.73 26.37
C GLU A 11 -2.95 -11.64 25.88
N ILE A 12 -2.22 -11.90 24.78
CA ILE A 12 -1.38 -10.88 24.13
C ILE A 12 -2.25 -9.73 23.60
N CYS A 13 -3.35 -10.03 22.92
CA CYS A 13 -4.28 -9.02 22.43
C CYS A 13 -4.89 -8.19 23.57
N LYS A 14 -5.24 -8.80 24.71
CA LYS A 14 -5.72 -8.08 25.91
C LYS A 14 -4.68 -7.08 26.42
N LYS A 15 -3.41 -7.50 26.51
CA LYS A 15 -2.30 -6.62 26.90
C LYS A 15 -2.12 -5.45 25.93
N ALA A 16 -2.20 -5.69 24.62
CA ALA A 16 -2.13 -4.64 23.61
C ALA A 16 -3.32 -3.66 23.71
N ARG A 17 -4.54 -4.18 23.89
CA ARG A 17 -5.76 -3.37 24.07
C ARG A 17 -5.63 -2.47 25.31
N ALA A 18 -5.09 -2.98 26.41
CA ALA A 18 -4.87 -2.23 27.65
C ALA A 18 -3.96 -0.99 27.46
N VAL A 19 -3.04 -0.99 26.49
CA VAL A 19 -2.24 0.20 26.16
C VAL A 19 -3.12 1.31 25.60
N ALA A 20 -4.05 0.97 24.70
CA ALA A 20 -5.00 1.92 24.13
C ALA A 20 -6.02 2.47 25.15
N GLU A 21 -6.11 1.87 26.34
CA GLU A 21 -6.95 2.36 27.44
C GLU A 21 -6.28 3.45 28.27
N ARG A 22 -4.97 3.66 28.09
CA ARG A 22 -4.18 4.66 28.82
C ARG A 22 -4.10 6.00 28.11
N ILE A 23 -4.92 6.22 27.08
CA ILE A 23 -5.02 7.50 26.41
C ILE A 23 -5.58 8.51 27.41
N ASP A 24 -4.76 9.50 27.79
CA ASP A 24 -5.02 10.46 28.87
C ASP A 24 -5.15 11.91 28.38
N TRP A 25 -4.89 12.18 27.10
CA TRP A 25 -5.13 13.49 26.49
C TRP A 25 -6.61 13.67 26.12
N PRO A 26 -7.11 14.92 26.04
CA PRO A 26 -8.52 15.19 25.82
C PRO A 26 -8.94 14.83 24.37
N CYS A 27 -9.49 13.63 24.20
CA CYS A 27 -10.11 13.18 22.94
C CYS A 27 -11.26 12.20 23.21
N GLU A 28 -12.11 12.01 22.20
CA GLU A 28 -13.11 10.94 22.22
C GLU A 28 -12.45 9.62 21.80
N VAL A 29 -12.50 8.61 22.68
CA VAL A 29 -11.97 7.27 22.39
C VAL A 29 -13.12 6.31 22.08
N LYS A 30 -13.25 5.93 20.81
CA LYS A 30 -14.17 4.86 20.37
C LYS A 30 -13.38 3.57 20.10
N LYS A 31 -13.88 2.45 20.61
CA LYS A 31 -13.20 1.15 20.54
C LYS A 31 -14.01 0.19 19.64
N ASN A 32 -13.32 -0.50 18.73
CA ASN A 32 -13.90 -1.56 17.91
C ASN A 32 -13.00 -2.81 17.95
N TYR A 33 -13.37 -3.75 18.82
CA TYR A 33 -12.65 -5.00 19.04
C TYR A 33 -13.45 -6.17 18.48
N ALA A 34 -12.77 -7.12 17.82
CA ALA A 34 -13.38 -8.38 17.44
C ALA A 34 -13.24 -9.41 18.58
N ASP A 35 -14.28 -10.22 18.76
CA ASP A 35 -14.31 -11.31 19.75
C ASP A 35 -13.45 -12.50 19.31
N LYS A 36 -13.40 -12.76 18.00
CA LYS A 36 -12.62 -13.82 17.36
C LYS A 36 -11.62 -13.23 16.37
N ASN A 37 -10.58 -13.98 16.03
CA ASN A 37 -9.68 -13.64 14.93
C ASN A 37 -10.46 -13.64 13.60
N LEU A 38 -10.52 -12.49 12.93
CA LEU A 38 -11.12 -12.35 11.59
C LEU A 38 -10.07 -12.37 10.48
N GLY A 39 -8.79 -12.33 10.82
CA GLY A 39 -7.70 -12.25 9.86
C GLY A 39 -7.49 -10.83 9.35
N CYS A 40 -6.35 -10.60 8.72
CA CYS A 40 -5.93 -9.27 8.28
C CYS A 40 -6.91 -8.71 7.23
N LYS A 41 -7.32 -9.57 6.28
CA LYS A 41 -8.22 -9.21 5.18
C LYS A 41 -9.53 -8.61 5.68
N PHE A 42 -10.25 -9.35 6.54
CA PHE A 42 -11.57 -8.93 7.00
C PHE A 42 -11.51 -8.00 8.19
N ARG A 43 -10.51 -8.11 9.08
CA ARG A 43 -10.46 -7.24 10.25
C ARG A 43 -10.18 -5.79 9.86
N VAL A 44 -9.20 -5.56 8.98
CA VAL A 44 -8.83 -4.20 8.60
C VAL A 44 -9.96 -3.55 7.79
N SER A 45 -10.48 -4.23 6.78
CA SER A 45 -11.59 -3.71 5.96
C SER A 45 -12.83 -3.38 6.78
N SER A 46 -13.33 -4.30 7.61
CA SER A 46 -14.49 -4.03 8.49
C SER A 46 -14.23 -2.95 9.54
N GLY A 47 -12.97 -2.81 9.99
CA GLY A 47 -12.56 -1.72 10.88
C GLY A 47 -12.64 -0.36 10.19
N LEU A 48 -12.13 -0.26 8.96
CA LEU A 48 -12.20 0.96 8.15
C LEU A 48 -13.63 1.30 7.74
N ASP A 49 -14.48 0.31 7.42
CA ASP A 49 -15.91 0.53 7.19
C ASP A 49 -16.58 1.17 8.41
N TRP A 50 -16.23 0.71 9.61
CA TRP A 50 -16.75 1.28 10.85
C TRP A 50 -16.21 2.70 11.09
N VAL A 51 -14.93 2.96 10.84
CA VAL A 51 -14.35 4.32 10.91
C VAL A 51 -15.12 5.26 9.98
N PHE A 52 -15.31 4.86 8.72
CA PHE A 52 -15.97 5.70 7.72
C PHE A 52 -17.50 5.74 7.83
N LYS A 53 -18.12 4.96 8.72
CA LYS A 53 -19.50 5.26 9.17
C LYS A 53 -19.53 6.46 10.11
N ASN A 54 -18.45 6.71 10.85
CA ASN A 54 -18.37 7.72 11.91
C ASN A 54 -17.60 8.99 11.52
N ALA A 55 -16.70 8.92 10.54
CA ALA A 55 -15.86 10.05 10.11
C ALA A 55 -15.85 10.20 8.58
N GLU A 56 -15.64 11.42 8.09
CA GLU A 56 -15.48 11.71 6.65
C GLU A 56 -14.04 11.52 6.18
N GLU A 57 -13.08 11.67 7.08
CA GLU A 57 -11.64 11.69 6.86
C GLU A 57 -10.98 10.95 8.01
N ALA A 58 -9.90 10.22 7.75
CA ALA A 58 -9.18 9.50 8.80
C ALA A 58 -7.68 9.46 8.50
N ILE A 59 -6.89 9.56 9.56
CA ILE A 59 -5.48 9.12 9.60
C ILE A 59 -5.49 7.71 10.18
N ILE A 60 -4.82 6.79 9.51
CA ILE A 60 -4.77 5.36 9.80
C ILE A 60 -3.32 4.98 10.11
N LEU A 61 -3.11 4.39 11.28
CA LEU A 61 -1.83 3.87 11.73
C LEU A 61 -1.98 2.39 12.08
N GLU A 62 -0.98 1.60 11.72
CA GLU A 62 -0.83 0.21 12.15
C GLU A 62 -0.01 0.14 13.44
N ASP A 63 -0.14 -0.95 14.20
CA ASP A 63 0.54 -1.14 15.48
C ASP A 63 2.07 -1.19 15.36
N ASP A 64 2.57 -1.44 14.15
CA ASP A 64 3.98 -1.50 13.81
C ASP A 64 4.48 -0.28 13.01
N THR A 65 3.71 0.81 12.98
CA THR A 65 4.09 2.06 12.32
C THR A 65 4.36 3.17 13.35
N LEU A 66 5.49 3.84 13.21
CA LEU A 66 5.89 4.96 14.05
C LEU A 66 5.90 6.26 13.23
N PRO A 67 4.91 7.15 13.41
CA PRO A 67 4.87 8.44 12.73
C PRO A 67 5.78 9.47 13.43
N HIS A 68 6.42 10.33 12.63
CA HIS A 68 6.96 11.59 13.10
C HIS A 68 5.80 12.57 13.43
N PRO A 69 5.89 13.42 14.47
CA PRO A 69 4.81 14.34 14.83
C PRO A 69 4.31 15.24 13.69
N THR A 70 5.19 15.65 12.76
CA THR A 70 4.80 16.45 11.60
C THR A 70 3.93 15.70 10.58
N PHE A 71 3.83 14.38 10.66
CA PHE A 71 2.91 13.58 9.83
C PHE A 71 1.45 14.00 10.03
N PHE A 72 1.04 14.25 11.28
CA PHE A 72 -0.35 14.59 11.58
C PHE A 72 -0.75 15.92 10.94
N ARG A 73 0.10 16.95 11.06
CA ARG A 73 -0.13 18.25 10.41
C ARG A 73 -0.09 18.14 8.89
N PHE A 74 0.84 17.37 8.34
CA PHE A 74 0.92 17.10 6.90
C PHE A 74 -0.36 16.45 6.36
N ALA A 75 -0.82 15.37 7.00
CA ALA A 75 -2.03 14.67 6.62
C ALA A 75 -3.27 15.57 6.79
N GLU A 76 -3.38 16.32 7.88
CA GLU A 76 -4.50 17.24 8.12
C GLU A 76 -4.61 18.34 7.05
N GLU A 77 -3.51 19.03 6.74
CA GLU A 77 -3.48 20.08 5.73
C GLU A 77 -3.88 19.53 4.35
N LEU A 78 -3.42 18.33 3.99
CA LEU A 78 -3.73 17.68 2.71
C LEU A 78 -5.14 17.10 2.66
N LEU A 79 -5.65 16.54 3.75
CA LEU A 79 -7.04 16.08 3.87
C LEU A 79 -8.00 17.25 3.59
N LYS A 80 -7.75 18.41 4.22
CA LYS A 80 -8.52 19.65 4.00
C LYS A 80 -8.38 20.15 2.57
N ARG A 81 -7.15 20.24 2.05
CA ARG A 81 -6.87 20.78 0.70
C ARG A 81 -7.53 19.95 -0.41
N PHE A 82 -7.42 18.63 -0.34
CA PHE A 82 -7.91 17.72 -1.38
C PHE A 82 -9.28 17.11 -1.07
N ARG A 83 -10.02 17.65 -0.09
CA ARG A 83 -11.35 17.16 0.30
C ARG A 83 -12.29 16.97 -0.88
N ASN A 84 -12.28 17.92 -1.82
CA ASN A 84 -13.17 17.91 -2.99
C ASN A 84 -12.46 17.55 -4.31
N GLU A 85 -11.21 17.10 -4.27
CA GLU A 85 -10.49 16.65 -5.47
C GLU A 85 -10.66 15.14 -5.64
N PRO A 86 -11.57 14.66 -6.52
CA PRO A 86 -11.92 13.25 -6.61
C PRO A 86 -10.74 12.38 -7.01
N LYS A 87 -9.76 12.90 -7.77
CA LYS A 87 -8.61 12.12 -8.24
C LYS A 87 -7.59 11.83 -7.14
N VAL A 88 -7.59 12.57 -6.05
CA VAL A 88 -6.66 12.33 -4.93
C VAL A 88 -7.40 11.54 -3.87
N THR A 89 -6.95 10.32 -3.58
CA THR A 89 -7.68 9.39 -2.72
C THR A 89 -6.84 8.80 -1.59
N HIS A 90 -5.54 9.02 -1.59
CA HIS A 90 -4.64 8.49 -0.59
C HIS A 90 -3.55 9.50 -0.24
N ILE A 91 -3.19 9.61 1.04
CA ILE A 91 -2.05 10.38 1.52
C ILE A 91 -1.18 9.40 2.31
N SER A 92 0.00 9.08 1.82
CA SER A 92 0.96 8.23 2.53
C SER A 92 1.78 9.03 3.54
N GLY A 93 2.33 8.35 4.54
CA GLY A 93 3.35 8.86 5.44
C GLY A 93 4.77 8.39 5.10
N VAL A 94 4.92 7.44 4.18
CA VAL A 94 6.24 6.90 3.82
C VAL A 94 6.81 7.53 2.56
N ASN A 95 8.12 7.57 2.51
CA ASN A 95 8.89 7.86 1.31
C ASN A 95 9.95 6.77 1.13
N PHE A 96 10.07 6.21 -0.07
CA PHE A 96 11.05 5.16 -0.39
C PHE A 96 12.11 5.61 -1.40
N GLN A 97 12.36 6.91 -1.53
CA GLN A 97 13.22 7.53 -2.56
C GLN A 97 14.63 7.87 -2.07
N GLN A 98 15.02 7.51 -0.83
CA GLN A 98 16.28 7.94 -0.20
C GLN A 98 17.53 7.59 -1.03
N LYS A 99 17.48 6.49 -1.79
CA LYS A 99 18.56 6.01 -2.65
C LYS A 99 18.25 6.16 -4.13
N ASN A 100 17.24 6.96 -4.49
CA ASN A 100 16.90 7.26 -5.86
C ASN A 100 17.64 8.50 -6.34
N SER A 101 18.79 8.31 -6.99
CA SER A 101 19.60 9.42 -7.51
C SER A 101 18.91 10.24 -8.60
N LYS A 102 17.79 9.75 -9.16
CA LYS A 102 16.99 10.44 -10.18
C LYS A 102 15.78 11.19 -9.62
N PHE A 103 15.40 10.94 -8.38
CA PHE A 103 14.29 11.63 -7.74
C PHE A 103 14.70 13.05 -7.34
N ARG A 104 13.90 14.04 -7.72
CA ARG A 104 14.06 15.45 -7.36
C ARG A 104 12.67 15.99 -7.04
N SER A 105 12.52 16.65 -5.91
CA SER A 105 11.26 17.30 -5.53
C SER A 105 11.57 18.58 -4.78
N ASP A 106 11.20 19.71 -5.38
CA ASP A 106 11.21 21.01 -4.71
C ASP A 106 9.91 21.25 -3.92
N ALA A 107 8.91 20.39 -4.13
CA ALA A 107 7.66 20.34 -3.38
C ALA A 107 7.78 19.46 -2.12
N SER A 108 6.94 19.73 -1.13
CA SER A 108 6.85 18.94 0.12
C SER A 108 6.29 17.53 -0.11
N TYR A 109 5.64 17.28 -1.24
CA TYR A 109 5.10 15.99 -1.62
C TYR A 109 4.96 15.88 -3.14
N TYR A 110 4.82 14.65 -3.61
CA TYR A 110 4.59 14.32 -5.02
C TYR A 110 3.39 13.39 -5.16
N PHE A 111 2.80 13.33 -6.36
CA PHE A 111 1.74 12.38 -6.65
C PHE A 111 2.31 11.09 -7.21
N SER A 112 1.65 9.97 -6.92
CA SER A 112 2.04 8.62 -7.29
C SER A 112 0.80 7.85 -7.73
N ARG A 113 0.96 6.87 -8.61
CA ARG A 113 -0.11 5.89 -8.91
C ARG A 113 -0.23 4.81 -7.84
N VAL A 114 0.66 4.81 -6.84
CA VAL A 114 0.79 3.70 -5.89
C VAL A 114 0.58 4.14 -4.46
N SER A 115 -0.45 3.57 -3.84
CA SER A 115 -0.86 3.85 -2.47
C SER A 115 -0.02 3.04 -1.48
N GLN A 116 0.87 3.73 -0.75
CA GLN A 116 1.74 3.13 0.27
C GLN A 116 1.08 3.20 1.65
N ILE A 117 0.75 2.04 2.23
CA ILE A 117 -0.20 1.92 3.35
C ILE A 117 0.41 2.05 4.76
N TRP A 118 1.73 2.19 4.90
CA TRP A 118 2.35 2.33 6.23
C TRP A 118 2.18 3.75 6.78
N GLY A 119 1.14 3.91 7.59
CA GLY A 119 0.71 5.20 8.11
C GLY A 119 0.22 6.09 6.98
N TRP A 120 -1.10 6.30 6.90
CA TRP A 120 -1.70 6.96 5.76
C TRP A 120 -2.98 7.69 6.16
N ALA A 121 -3.55 8.46 5.25
CA ALA A 121 -4.82 9.11 5.43
C ALA A 121 -5.67 9.01 4.16
N THR A 122 -6.99 9.02 4.33
CA THR A 122 -7.95 8.99 3.22
C THR A 122 -9.30 9.54 3.66
N TRP A 123 -10.23 9.59 2.70
CA TRP A 123 -11.59 10.06 2.86
C TRP A 123 -12.58 8.90 2.71
N ARG A 124 -13.74 9.02 3.36
CA ARG A 124 -14.93 8.19 3.13
C ARG A 124 -15.29 8.12 1.65
N ARG A 125 -15.19 9.26 0.95
CA ARG A 125 -15.48 9.34 -0.50
C ARG A 125 -14.56 8.48 -1.36
N ALA A 126 -13.37 8.18 -0.89
CA ALA A 126 -12.41 7.32 -1.55
C ALA A 126 -12.61 5.87 -1.10
N TRP A 127 -12.72 5.64 0.22
CA TRP A 127 -12.92 4.31 0.80
C TRP A 127 -14.18 3.60 0.28
N LYS A 128 -15.25 4.34 -0.08
CA LYS A 128 -16.46 3.74 -0.68
C LYS A 128 -16.22 2.92 -1.95
N ASN A 129 -15.08 3.14 -2.61
CA ASN A 129 -14.70 2.41 -3.82
C ASN A 129 -13.92 1.11 -3.51
N TYR A 130 -13.58 0.87 -2.24
CA TYR A 130 -12.93 -0.35 -1.80
C TYR A 130 -13.89 -1.54 -1.93
N ASP A 131 -13.40 -2.60 -2.58
CA ASP A 131 -14.10 -3.86 -2.71
C ASP A 131 -13.17 -4.99 -2.26
N VAL A 132 -13.48 -5.59 -1.11
CA VAL A 132 -12.70 -6.66 -0.49
C VAL A 132 -12.61 -7.93 -1.35
N PHE A 133 -13.57 -8.13 -2.27
CA PHE A 133 -13.66 -9.29 -3.15
C PHE A 133 -13.12 -9.03 -4.56
N MET A 134 -12.85 -7.76 -4.90
CA MET A 134 -12.33 -7.34 -6.21
C MET A 134 -13.19 -7.85 -7.38
N GLU A 135 -14.52 -7.72 -7.30
CA GLU A 135 -15.46 -8.27 -8.27
C GLU A 135 -15.23 -7.74 -9.69
N ARG A 136 -14.67 -6.54 -9.82
CA ARG A 136 -14.31 -5.93 -11.12
C ARG A 136 -13.10 -6.60 -11.77
N TRP A 137 -12.29 -7.37 -11.04
CA TRP A 137 -11.00 -7.90 -11.55
C TRP A 137 -11.09 -8.66 -12.88
N PRO A 138 -12.05 -9.59 -13.11
CA PRO A 138 -12.13 -10.32 -14.37
C PRO A 138 -12.29 -9.41 -15.59
N GLU A 139 -13.09 -8.36 -15.47
CA GLU A 139 -13.31 -7.40 -16.54
C GLU A 139 -12.06 -6.53 -16.77
N ILE A 140 -11.47 -6.03 -15.69
CA ILE A 140 -10.23 -5.24 -15.73
C ILE A 140 -9.09 -6.02 -16.40
N LYS A 141 -8.95 -7.31 -16.05
CA LYS A 141 -7.99 -8.22 -16.65
C LYS A 141 -8.27 -8.45 -18.14
N LYS A 142 -9.51 -8.79 -18.50
CA LYS A 142 -9.93 -9.03 -19.88
C LYS A 142 -9.65 -7.83 -20.79
N ASN A 143 -9.88 -6.62 -20.27
CA ASN A 143 -9.70 -5.37 -21.01
C ASN A 143 -8.24 -4.85 -21.03
N GLY A 144 -7.32 -5.55 -20.36
CA GLY A 144 -5.90 -5.22 -20.31
C GLY A 144 -5.61 -3.85 -19.68
N LEU A 145 -6.42 -3.39 -18.73
CA LEU A 145 -6.31 -2.03 -18.18
C LEU A 145 -4.93 -1.74 -17.59
N LEU A 146 -4.32 -2.70 -16.88
CA LEU A 146 -3.01 -2.52 -16.26
C LEU A 146 -1.91 -2.20 -17.29
N TYR A 147 -1.99 -2.80 -18.49
CA TYR A 147 -1.06 -2.54 -19.59
C TYR A 147 -1.30 -1.19 -20.28
N LYS A 148 -2.42 -0.51 -19.98
CA LYS A 148 -2.70 0.87 -20.39
C LYS A 148 -2.27 1.88 -19.33
N ILE A 149 -2.33 1.50 -18.06
CA ILE A 149 -1.90 2.34 -16.93
C ILE A 149 -0.38 2.41 -16.83
N PHE A 150 0.29 1.26 -16.92
CA PHE A 150 1.73 1.17 -16.70
C PHE A 150 2.50 1.16 -18.03
N ARG A 151 3.49 2.04 -18.12
CA ARG A 151 4.40 2.11 -19.27
C ARG A 151 5.34 0.91 -19.37
N ASP A 152 5.85 0.42 -18.23
CA ASP A 152 6.66 -0.80 -18.17
C ASP A 152 5.73 -2.02 -18.04
N PRO A 153 5.65 -2.89 -19.05
CA PRO A 153 4.77 -4.05 -19.01
C PRO A 153 5.14 -5.07 -17.92
N ALA A 154 6.37 -5.05 -17.39
CA ALA A 154 6.73 -5.88 -16.24
C ALA A 154 6.03 -5.44 -14.95
N ILE A 155 5.71 -4.15 -14.82
CA ILE A 155 4.91 -3.64 -13.70
C ILE A 155 3.46 -4.09 -13.85
N ALA A 156 2.91 -4.00 -15.06
CA ALA A 156 1.58 -4.53 -15.37
C ALA A 156 1.48 -6.05 -15.11
N ASP A 157 2.48 -6.83 -15.52
CA ASP A 157 2.57 -8.27 -15.24
C ASP A 157 2.57 -8.57 -13.74
N TYR A 158 3.31 -7.79 -12.94
CA TYR A 158 3.36 -7.97 -11.49
C TYR A 158 1.99 -7.78 -10.86
N TRP A 159 1.32 -6.67 -11.17
CA TRP A 159 0.00 -6.38 -10.62
C TRP A 159 -1.07 -7.33 -11.16
N ASP A 160 -0.99 -7.75 -12.43
CA ASP A 160 -1.90 -8.78 -12.97
C ASP A 160 -1.78 -10.09 -12.20
N TYR A 161 -0.54 -10.54 -11.97
CA TYR A 161 -0.27 -11.73 -11.18
C TYR A 161 -0.81 -11.58 -9.75
N ARG A 162 -0.47 -10.47 -9.07
CA ARG A 162 -0.87 -10.22 -7.69
C ARG A 162 -2.39 -10.16 -7.54
N PHE A 163 -3.09 -9.41 -8.39
CA PHE A 163 -4.54 -9.31 -8.35
C PHE A 163 -5.22 -10.63 -8.75
N SER A 164 -4.64 -11.37 -9.71
CA SER A 164 -5.13 -12.71 -10.05
C SER A 164 -5.03 -13.67 -8.86
N GLU A 165 -3.93 -13.64 -8.13
CA GLU A 165 -3.70 -14.50 -6.97
C GLU A 165 -4.68 -14.17 -5.83
N VAL A 166 -4.85 -12.89 -5.51
CA VAL A 166 -5.83 -12.44 -4.49
C VAL A 166 -7.25 -12.82 -4.90
N TYR A 167 -7.64 -12.59 -6.15
CA TYR A 167 -8.98 -12.88 -6.65
C TYR A 167 -9.27 -14.38 -6.75
N SER A 168 -8.33 -15.19 -7.25
CA SER A 168 -8.52 -16.63 -7.42
C SER A 168 -8.62 -17.39 -6.10
N ASN A 169 -7.95 -16.87 -5.06
CA ASN A 169 -7.95 -17.49 -3.73
C ASN A 169 -9.05 -16.94 -2.82
N ARG A 170 -9.88 -15.98 -3.28
CA ARG A 170 -10.78 -15.21 -2.39
C ARG A 170 -11.83 -16.05 -1.66
N ASP A 171 -12.28 -17.14 -2.28
CA ASP A 171 -13.26 -18.10 -1.74
C ASP A 171 -12.64 -19.44 -1.33
N SER A 172 -11.30 -19.53 -1.35
CA SER A 172 -10.61 -20.76 -0.94
C SER A 172 -10.70 -20.95 0.57
N LYS A 173 -10.45 -22.18 1.05
CA LYS A 173 -10.39 -22.47 2.50
C LYS A 173 -9.30 -21.67 3.23
N ASN A 174 -8.26 -21.24 2.52
CA ASN A 174 -7.15 -20.47 3.04
C ASN A 174 -6.93 -19.25 2.12
N PRO A 175 -7.81 -18.25 2.18
CA PRO A 175 -7.71 -17.10 1.30
C PRO A 175 -6.47 -16.28 1.63
N THR A 176 -6.02 -15.48 0.67
CA THR A 176 -4.90 -14.57 0.87
C THR A 176 -5.29 -13.51 1.92
N GLU A 177 -4.59 -13.51 3.06
CA GLU A 177 -4.82 -12.61 4.20
C GLU A 177 -4.25 -11.20 3.98
N THR A 178 -4.77 -10.50 2.98
CA THR A 178 -4.37 -9.14 2.55
C THR A 178 -5.60 -8.26 2.38
N TRP A 179 -5.45 -6.96 2.65
CA TRP A 179 -6.48 -5.94 2.42
C TRP A 179 -5.95 -4.80 1.53
N ASP A 180 -4.65 -4.55 1.62
CA ASP A 180 -3.88 -3.50 0.96
C ASP A 180 -3.80 -3.71 -0.55
N SER A 181 -3.72 -4.97 -1.02
CA SER A 181 -3.72 -5.25 -2.46
C SER A 181 -5.05 -4.89 -3.12
N GLN A 182 -6.17 -5.11 -2.43
CA GLN A 182 -7.50 -4.67 -2.87
C GLN A 182 -7.62 -3.14 -2.86
N TRP A 183 -6.96 -2.46 -1.92
CA TRP A 183 -6.96 -0.99 -1.87
C TRP A 183 -6.16 -0.38 -3.02
N VAL A 184 -4.97 -0.91 -3.31
CA VAL A 184 -4.19 -0.51 -4.49
C VAL A 184 -4.97 -0.79 -5.78
N PHE A 185 -5.64 -1.94 -5.88
CA PHE A 185 -6.52 -2.24 -7.01
C PHE A 185 -7.64 -1.20 -7.18
N ALA A 186 -8.34 -0.86 -6.10
CA ALA A 186 -9.41 0.13 -6.13
C ALA A 186 -8.90 1.49 -6.63
N CYS A 187 -7.76 1.96 -6.12
CA CYS A 187 -7.14 3.22 -6.55
C CYS A 187 -6.78 3.19 -8.05
N LEU A 188 -6.09 2.13 -8.51
CA LEU A 188 -5.63 2.02 -9.89
C LEU A 188 -6.79 1.97 -10.89
N VAL A 189 -7.85 1.23 -10.57
CA VAL A 189 -9.00 1.04 -11.47
C VAL A 189 -9.83 2.32 -11.63
N ASN A 190 -9.84 3.19 -10.61
CA ASN A 190 -10.51 4.49 -10.68
C ASN A 190 -9.62 5.60 -11.28
N GLY A 191 -8.34 5.29 -11.57
CA GLY A 191 -7.39 6.29 -12.05
C GLY A 191 -7.00 7.30 -10.97
N ASP A 192 -7.07 6.89 -9.71
CA ASP A 192 -6.78 7.74 -8.57
C ASP A 192 -5.26 7.93 -8.37
N LEU A 193 -4.92 8.97 -7.62
CA LEU A 193 -3.56 9.35 -7.24
C LEU A 193 -3.40 9.32 -5.72
N ALA A 194 -2.24 8.82 -5.31
CA ALA A 194 -1.72 8.91 -3.97
C ALA A 194 -0.80 10.13 -3.84
N ILE A 195 -0.81 10.78 -2.68
CA ILE A 195 0.20 11.75 -2.28
C ILE A 195 1.25 11.02 -1.45
N ASN A 196 2.52 11.18 -1.80
CA ASN A 196 3.65 10.70 -1.01
C ASN A 196 4.50 11.90 -0.56
N PRO A 197 4.90 11.99 0.72
CA PRO A 197 5.73 13.08 1.21
C PRO A 197 7.12 13.03 0.56
N ALA A 198 7.76 14.18 0.38
CA ALA A 198 9.13 14.26 -0.16
C ALA A 198 10.20 13.78 0.84
N VAL A 199 9.82 13.60 2.11
CA VAL A 199 10.62 13.04 3.20
C VAL A 199 9.87 11.88 3.86
N ASN A 200 10.57 11.02 4.61
CA ASN A 200 9.92 9.90 5.29
C ASN A 200 9.31 10.33 6.63
N LEU A 201 7.99 10.30 6.74
CA LEU A 201 7.24 10.74 7.92
C LEU A 201 6.73 9.60 8.79
N VAL A 202 6.76 8.36 8.30
CA VAL A 202 6.38 7.16 9.05
C VAL A 202 7.45 6.10 8.82
N THR A 203 7.82 5.36 9.85
CA THR A 203 8.69 4.19 9.72
C THR A 203 7.97 2.94 10.21
N ASN A 204 8.06 1.85 9.45
CA ASN A 204 7.64 0.55 9.95
C ASN A 204 8.73 -0.01 10.88
N ILE A 205 8.34 -0.36 12.10
CA ILE A 205 9.18 -0.93 13.16
C ILE A 205 8.84 -2.42 13.44
N GLY A 206 7.95 -3.01 12.64
CA GLY A 206 7.45 -4.38 12.78
C GLY A 206 8.46 -5.47 12.40
N THR A 207 9.61 -5.13 11.82
CA THR A 207 10.66 -6.12 11.52
C THR A 207 11.45 -6.50 12.78
N GLY A 208 11.27 -7.74 13.25
CA GLY A 208 11.96 -8.29 14.42
C GLY A 208 11.44 -9.70 14.77
N ALA A 209 11.94 -10.30 15.86
CA ALA A 209 11.55 -11.65 16.29
C ALA A 209 10.05 -11.82 16.61
N GLN A 210 9.30 -10.71 16.76
CA GLN A 210 7.88 -10.71 17.09
C GLN A 210 6.96 -10.20 15.96
N GLY A 211 7.48 -9.90 14.76
CA GLY A 211 6.65 -9.52 13.62
C GLY A 211 5.77 -10.68 13.17
N THR A 212 4.45 -10.45 13.07
CA THR A 212 3.47 -11.53 12.80
C THR A 212 3.41 -11.95 11.32
N GLN A 213 3.90 -11.10 10.40
CA GLN A 213 3.89 -11.35 8.95
C GLN A 213 5.28 -11.29 8.28
N THR A 214 6.32 -10.90 9.03
CA THR A 214 7.56 -10.34 8.45
C THR A 214 8.76 -11.25 8.72
N LYS A 215 8.80 -12.42 8.07
CA LYS A 215 9.90 -13.40 8.24
C LYS A 215 10.96 -13.33 7.12
N SER A 216 10.83 -12.43 6.14
CA SER A 216 11.68 -12.42 4.95
C SER A 216 12.72 -11.29 4.96
N GLY A 217 13.94 -11.57 4.48
CA GLY A 217 15.04 -10.58 4.41
C GLY A 217 14.82 -9.41 3.45
N LYS A 218 13.70 -9.38 2.69
CA LYS A 218 13.35 -8.27 1.78
C LYS A 218 12.80 -7.07 2.55
N GLU A 219 12.02 -7.31 3.61
CA GLU A 219 11.34 -6.27 4.40
C GLU A 219 12.32 -5.50 5.30
N LYS A 220 13.45 -6.09 5.69
CA LYS A 220 14.55 -5.40 6.41
C LYS A 220 15.07 -4.14 5.70
N ARG A 221 14.88 -4.02 4.39
CA ARG A 221 15.36 -2.86 3.61
C ARG A 221 14.37 -1.69 3.59
N LEU A 222 13.12 -1.97 3.93
CA LEU A 222 12.01 -1.01 3.90
C LEU A 222 11.58 -0.61 5.32
N SER A 223 11.94 -1.40 6.32
CA SER A 223 11.72 -1.07 7.72
C SER A 223 12.82 -0.18 8.29
N ASN A 224 12.50 0.48 9.41
CA ASN A 224 13.41 1.34 10.15
C ASN A 224 14.09 2.41 9.28
N ILE A 225 13.37 2.90 8.27
CA ILE A 225 13.83 4.03 7.47
C ILE A 225 13.80 5.26 8.38
N PRO A 226 14.90 6.03 8.48
CA PRO A 226 14.95 7.20 9.34
C PRO A 226 13.81 8.17 9.06
N LEU A 227 13.20 8.67 10.13
CA LEU A 227 12.21 9.74 10.05
C LEU A 227 12.91 11.07 9.77
N THR A 228 12.23 11.96 9.06
CA THR A 228 12.70 13.33 8.81
C THR A 228 11.51 14.26 8.98
N PRO A 229 11.62 15.35 9.79
CA PRO A 229 10.53 16.29 9.97
C PRO A 229 10.09 16.92 8.65
N MET A 230 8.80 17.19 8.52
CA MET A 230 8.26 18.01 7.42
C MET A 230 8.42 19.49 7.77
N GLU A 231 8.94 20.25 6.82
CA GLU A 231 8.98 21.72 6.88
C GLU A 231 7.63 22.32 6.48
N PHE A 232 7.24 23.41 7.14
CA PHE A 232 6.00 24.14 6.87
C PHE A 232 6.28 25.64 6.66
N PRO A 233 5.47 26.36 5.84
CA PRO A 233 4.29 25.89 5.10
C PRO A 233 4.63 24.87 4.01
N LEU A 234 3.68 24.00 3.67
CA LEU A 234 3.89 23.02 2.61
C LEU A 234 4.12 23.70 1.26
N CYS A 235 5.18 23.30 0.57
CA CYS A 235 5.40 23.62 -0.84
C CYS A 235 4.55 22.67 -1.68
N HIS A 236 3.50 23.20 -2.32
CA HIS A 236 2.57 22.40 -3.11
C HIS A 236 3.07 22.27 -4.56
N PRO A 237 3.03 21.07 -5.17
CA PRO A 237 3.27 20.93 -6.61
C PRO A 237 2.20 21.68 -7.41
N GLU A 238 2.61 22.32 -8.51
CA GLU A 238 1.72 23.11 -9.36
C GLU A 238 0.72 22.26 -10.16
N ILE A 239 1.10 21.03 -10.46
CA ILE A 239 0.33 20.11 -11.30
C ILE A 239 0.05 18.79 -10.59
N ILE A 240 -1.16 18.26 -10.79
CA ILE A 240 -1.61 16.99 -10.23
C ILE A 240 -1.36 15.89 -11.27
N ILE A 241 -0.09 15.48 -11.39
CA ILE A 241 0.33 14.36 -12.23
C ILE A 241 1.26 13.43 -11.44
N PRO A 242 1.22 12.11 -11.70
CA PRO A 242 2.10 11.17 -11.03
C PRO A 242 3.57 11.36 -11.46
N ASP A 243 4.48 11.23 -10.50
CA ASP A 243 5.92 11.20 -10.74
C ASP A 243 6.34 9.79 -11.19
N GLU A 244 6.53 9.63 -12.50
CA GLU A 244 6.92 8.34 -13.10
C GLU A 244 8.29 7.85 -12.61
N VAL A 245 9.23 8.76 -12.33
CA VAL A 245 10.57 8.40 -11.87
C VAL A 245 10.52 7.85 -10.45
N ALA A 246 9.69 8.43 -9.59
CA ALA A 246 9.45 7.97 -8.24
C ALA A 246 8.65 6.64 -8.22
N ASP A 247 7.65 6.51 -9.07
CA ASP A 247 6.84 5.30 -9.21
C ASP A 247 7.68 4.10 -9.69
N ASP A 248 8.45 4.27 -10.78
CA ASP A 248 9.33 3.22 -11.31
C ASP A 248 10.35 2.74 -10.27
N TYR A 249 10.92 3.69 -9.50
CA TYR A 249 11.83 3.35 -8.42
C TYR A 249 11.14 2.59 -7.29
N SER A 250 9.92 2.98 -6.93
CA SER A 250 9.13 2.28 -5.91
C SER A 250 8.81 0.85 -6.37
N HIS A 251 8.42 0.66 -7.63
CA HIS A 251 8.21 -0.65 -8.26
C HIS A 251 9.46 -1.53 -8.20
N TRP A 252 10.63 -0.96 -8.48
CA TRP A 252 11.90 -1.64 -8.39
C TRP A 252 12.30 -1.99 -6.94
N LEU A 253 12.15 -1.04 -6.01
CA LEU A 253 12.63 -1.18 -4.63
C LEU A 253 11.69 -2.05 -3.78
N VAL A 254 10.41 -1.72 -3.76
CA VAL A 254 9.40 -2.31 -2.87
C VAL A 254 9.00 -3.70 -3.37
N TRP A 255 8.67 -3.83 -4.66
CA TRP A 255 8.17 -5.08 -5.24
C TRP A 255 9.23 -5.90 -6.00
N GLY A 256 10.45 -5.36 -6.16
CA GLY A 256 11.55 -6.09 -6.79
C GLY A 256 11.38 -6.31 -8.29
N ILE A 257 10.60 -5.45 -8.95
CA ILE A 257 10.30 -5.54 -10.38
C ILE A 257 11.55 -5.10 -11.17
N ASN A 258 11.90 -5.86 -12.22
CA ASN A 258 13.07 -5.59 -13.08
C ASN A 258 14.40 -5.38 -12.31
N ARG A 259 14.56 -6.04 -11.17
CA ARG A 259 15.72 -5.85 -10.29
C ARG A 259 16.99 -6.55 -10.78
N THR A 260 16.84 -7.68 -11.45
CA THR A 260 17.95 -8.46 -12.01
C THR A 260 18.04 -8.31 -13.53
N LEU A 261 19.25 -8.47 -14.09
CA LEU A 261 19.43 -8.49 -15.54
C LEU A 261 18.56 -9.56 -16.20
N ARG A 262 18.43 -10.73 -15.57
CA ARG A 262 17.55 -11.80 -16.02
C ARG A 262 16.10 -11.35 -16.15
N GLN A 263 15.53 -10.67 -15.14
CA GLN A 263 14.16 -10.14 -15.21
C GLN A 263 14.01 -9.12 -16.34
N LYS A 264 14.98 -8.20 -16.48
CA LYS A 264 14.98 -7.21 -17.56
C LYS A 264 15.02 -7.86 -18.94
N VAL A 265 15.88 -8.86 -19.14
CA VAL A 265 15.98 -9.62 -20.40
C VAL A 265 14.69 -10.38 -20.67
N ILE A 266 14.11 -11.06 -19.68
CA ILE A 266 12.83 -11.76 -19.83
C ILE A 266 11.71 -10.79 -20.23
N SER A 267 11.61 -9.65 -19.56
CA SER A 267 10.64 -8.60 -19.91
C SER A 267 10.86 -8.11 -21.34
N PHE A 268 12.09 -7.74 -21.68
CA PHE A 268 12.43 -7.29 -23.03
C PHE A 268 12.06 -8.33 -24.09
N LEU A 269 12.44 -9.59 -23.91
CA LEU A 269 12.11 -10.67 -24.85
C LEU A 269 10.60 -10.86 -24.95
N LYS A 270 9.88 -10.89 -23.83
CA LYS A 270 8.43 -11.09 -23.81
C LYS A 270 7.68 -9.99 -24.57
N PHE A 271 8.11 -8.74 -24.45
CA PHE A 271 7.35 -7.59 -24.97
C PHE A 271 7.89 -7.01 -26.28
N ARG A 272 9.19 -7.15 -26.58
CA ARG A 272 9.79 -6.69 -27.83
C ARG A 272 10.03 -7.81 -28.84
N LEU A 273 10.18 -9.06 -28.40
CA LEU A 273 10.45 -10.23 -29.26
C LEU A 273 9.57 -11.45 -28.88
N PRO A 274 8.22 -11.31 -28.86
CA PRO A 274 7.32 -12.29 -28.26
C PRO A 274 7.43 -13.70 -28.86
N TYR A 275 7.60 -13.81 -30.18
CA TYR A 275 7.79 -15.11 -30.85
C TYR A 275 9.06 -15.82 -30.37
N PHE A 276 10.18 -15.09 -30.29
CA PHE A 276 11.44 -15.64 -29.81
C PHE A 276 11.35 -16.08 -28.35
N TYR A 277 10.69 -15.29 -27.51
CA TYR A 277 10.41 -15.66 -26.13
C TYR A 277 9.60 -16.98 -26.01
N ILE A 278 8.55 -17.15 -26.83
CA ILE A 278 7.74 -18.37 -26.84
C ILE A 278 8.58 -19.60 -27.24
N VAL A 279 9.42 -19.48 -28.27
CA VAL A 279 10.32 -20.55 -28.71
C VAL A 279 11.31 -20.92 -27.60
N LEU A 280 12.00 -19.94 -27.02
CA LEU A 280 12.94 -20.17 -25.90
C LEU A 280 12.26 -20.85 -24.71
N ARG A 281 11.04 -20.42 -24.35
CA ARG A 281 10.28 -21.00 -23.26
C ARG A 281 9.88 -22.45 -23.53
N ARG A 282 9.54 -22.79 -24.78
CA ARG A 282 9.25 -24.18 -25.19
C ARG A 282 10.50 -25.05 -25.09
N ILE A 283 11.63 -24.60 -25.62
CA ILE A 283 12.91 -25.32 -25.54
C ILE A 283 13.29 -25.59 -24.08
N TYR A 284 13.24 -24.57 -23.22
CA TYR A 284 13.57 -24.71 -21.81
C TYR A 284 12.69 -25.73 -21.06
N ARG A 285 11.40 -25.84 -21.43
CA ARG A 285 10.49 -26.83 -20.84
C ARG A 285 10.78 -28.27 -21.29
N VAL A 286 11.32 -28.45 -22.50
CA VAL A 286 11.66 -29.78 -23.03
C VAL A 286 12.99 -30.29 -22.44
N LEU A 287 13.91 -29.38 -22.11
CA LEU A 287 15.23 -29.70 -21.55
C LEU A 287 15.24 -29.91 -20.02
N ARG A 288 14.09 -29.85 -19.35
CA ARG A 288 13.96 -29.91 -17.89
C ARG A 288 13.03 -31.04 -17.49
#